data_AF-J9FU52-F1
#
_entry.id   AF-J9FU52-F1
#
_cell.length_a   1.000
_cell.length_b   1.000
_cell.length_c   1.000
_cell.angle_alpha   90.00
_cell.angle_beta   90.00
_cell.angle_gamma   90.00
#
_symmetry.space_group_name_H-M   'P 1'
#
loop_
_entity.id
_entity.type
_entity.pdbx_description
1 polymer ?
#
loop_
_entity_poly.entity_id
_entity_poly.type
_entity_poly.pdbx_seq_one_letter_code
_entity_poly.pdbx_strand_id
1 'polypeptide(L)' 'MENPEAILSAIADKHIRIITLTITEGGYNLDKSTGEFMTDHPTVKHDLQNPHTPQTVYGDARFRKIKVRIDSL' A
#
# COMPACT_ATOMS: atom_id res chain seq x y z
N MET A 1 -16.67 9.07 -11.54
CA MET A 1 -16.39 8.65 -10.15
C MET A 1 -15.57 7.39 -10.23
N GLU A 2 -14.42 7.34 -9.57
CA GLU A 2 -13.69 6.09 -9.40
C GLU A 2 -14.57 5.07 -8.65
N ASN A 3 -14.40 3.79 -8.95
CA ASN A 3 -15.10 2.69 -8.28
C ASN A 3 -14.06 1.91 -7.44
N PRO A 4 -13.88 2.26 -6.16
CA PRO A 4 -12.94 1.58 -5.28
C PRO A 4 -13.16 0.06 -5.28
N GLU A 5 -14.41 -0.41 -5.26
CA GLU A 5 -14.73 -1.84 -5.24
C GLU A 5 -14.22 -2.61 -6.47
N ALA A 6 -14.21 -1.97 -7.65
CA ALA A 6 -13.67 -2.61 -8.86
C ALA A 6 -12.15 -2.80 -8.77
N ILE A 7 -11.44 -1.82 -8.21
CA ILE A 7 -9.99 -1.89 -7.99
C ILE A 7 -9.69 -2.99 -6.96
N LEU A 8 -10.46 -3.01 -5.87
CA LEU A 8 -10.29 -3.98 -4.78
C LEU A 8 -10.58 -5.41 -5.25
N SER A 9 -11.59 -5.59 -6.10
CA SER A 9 -11.90 -6.88 -6.74
C SER A 9 -10.77 -7.34 -7.66
N ALA A 10 -10.19 -6.43 -8.46
CA ALA A 10 -9.06 -6.77 -9.32
C ALA A 10 -7.81 -7.16 -8.52
N ILE A 11 -7.50 -6.45 -7.44
CA ILE A 11 -6.39 -6.76 -6.54
C ILE A 11 -6.60 -8.12 -5.87
N ALA A 12 -7.82 -8.44 -5.44
CA ALA A 12 -8.13 -9.70 -4.77
C ALA A 12 -8.17 -10.91 -5.73
N ASP A 13 -8.13 -10.70 -7.05
CA ASP A 13 -8.17 -11.78 -8.03
C ASP A 13 -6.91 -12.65 -7.93
N LYS A 14 -7.11 -13.97 -7.77
CA LYS A 14 -6.04 -14.98 -7.68
C LYS A 14 -5.11 -15.03 -8.90
N HIS A 15 -5.55 -14.53 -10.05
CA HIS A 15 -4.78 -14.46 -11.29
C HIS A 15 -3.83 -13.25 -11.30
N ILE A 16 -4.09 -12.23 -10.48
CA ILE A 16 -3.17 -11.11 -10.27
C ILE A 16 -2.07 -11.54 -9.29
N ARG A 17 -0.84 -11.58 -9.81
CA ARG A 17 0.34 -12.09 -9.08
C ARG A 17 1.31 -10.98 -8.70
N ILE A 18 1.32 -9.88 -9.44
CA ILE A 18 2.24 -8.76 -9.29
C ILE A 18 1.46 -7.47 -9.50
N ILE A 19 1.68 -6.50 -8.61
CA ILE A 19 1.22 -5.13 -8.77
C ILE A 19 2.46 -4.23 -8.73
N THR A 20 2.58 -3.36 -9.74
CA THR A 20 3.65 -2.36 -9.82
C THR A 20 3.06 -1.01 -9.43
N LEU A 21 3.74 -0.29 -8.56
CA LEU A 21 3.37 1.05 -8.14
C LEU A 21 4.49 2.01 -8.52
N THR A 22 4.12 3.12 -9.16
CA THR A 22 5.01 4.25 -9.40
C THR A 22 4.56 5.37 -8.47
N ILE A 23 5.19 5.45 -7.31
CA ILE A 23 4.94 6.48 -6.31
C ILE A 23 6.18 7.36 -6.19
N THR A 24 5.99 8.64 -5.91
CA THR A 24 7.11 9.55 -5.66
C THR A 24 7.84 9.13 -4.37
N GLU A 25 9.08 9.59 -4.17
CA GLU A 25 9.87 9.28 -2.97
C GLU A 25 9.12 9.53 -1.64
N GLY A 26 8.20 10.49 -1.61
CA GLY A 26 7.37 10.76 -0.43
C GLY A 26 6.33 9.67 -0.11
N GLY A 27 6.00 8.80 -1.06
CA GLY A 27 5.00 7.73 -0.91
C GLY A 27 5.51 6.45 -0.26
N TYR A 28 6.83 6.31 -0.07
CA TYR A 28 7.44 5.08 0.45
C TYR A 28 7.28 4.92 1.97
N ASN A 29 6.90 5.99 2.68
CA ASN A 29 6.90 6.03 4.15
C ASN A 29 8.24 5.57 4.76
N LEU A 30 9.35 5.90 4.09
CA LEU A 30 10.68 5.64 4.61
C LEU A 30 11.26 6.91 5.22
N ASP A 31 11.92 6.77 6.36
CA ASP A 31 12.74 7.82 6.92
C ASP A 31 13.93 8.05 5.97
N LYS A 32 14.10 9.29 5.50
CA LYS A 32 15.10 9.62 4.47
C LYS A 32 16.54 9.44 4.93
N SER A 33 16.79 9.45 6.24
CA SER A 33 18.13 9.38 6.81
C SER A 33 18.57 7.94 7.07
N THR A 34 17.63 7.09 7.47
CA THR A 34 17.88 5.70 7.87
C THR A 34 17.42 4.68 6.81
N GLY A 35 16.47 5.06 5.94
CA GLY A 35 15.80 4.17 5.01
C GLY A 35 14.79 3.23 5.69
N GLU A 36 14.49 3.43 6.97
CA GLU A 36 13.57 2.58 7.73
C GLU A 36 12.11 2.96 7.50
N PHE A 37 11.22 1.96 7.56
CA PHE A 37 9.79 2.20 7.42
C PHE A 37 9.21 2.91 8.66
N MET A 38 8.60 4.07 8.44
CA MET A 38 8.06 4.94 9.48
C MET A 38 6.70 4.44 9.96
N THR A 39 6.70 3.45 10.85
CA THR A 39 5.46 2.94 11.49
C THR A 39 4.72 4.01 12.31
N ASP A 40 5.43 5.06 12.72
CA ASP A 40 4.87 6.14 13.51
C ASP A 40 4.07 7.17 12.71
N HIS A 41 4.10 7.08 11.37
CA HIS A 41 3.37 8.01 10.51
C HIS A 41 1.85 7.93 10.80
N PRO A 42 1.12 9.06 10.92
CA PRO A 42 -0.30 9.06 11.32
C PRO A 42 -1.20 8.14 10.47
N THR A 43 -0.98 8.10 9.16
CA THR A 43 -1.73 7.23 8.25
C THR A 43 -1.39 5.75 8.42
N VAL A 44 -0.13 5.42 8.76
CA VAL A 44 0.26 4.03 9.08
C VAL A 44 -0.36 3.60 10.41
N LYS A 45 -0.34 4.46 11.43
CA LYS A 45 -1.04 4.20 12.70
C LYS A 45 -2.53 3.97 12.49
N HIS A 46 -3.16 4.81 11.65
CA HIS A 46 -4.56 4.65 11.29
C HIS A 46 -4.81 3.27 10.66
N ASP A 47 -3.99 2.84 9.71
CA ASP A 47 -4.16 1.56 9.02
C ASP A 47 -3.96 0.36 9.93
N LEU A 48 -3.00 0.43 10.86
CA LEU A 48 -2.79 -0.60 11.87
C LEU A 48 -3.99 -0.73 12.81
N GLN A 49 -4.68 0.37 13.10
CA GLN A 49 -5.88 0.40 13.94
C GLN A 49 -7.16 0.03 13.16
N ASN A 50 -7.21 0.31 11.86
CA ASN A 50 -8.39 0.18 11.00
C ASN A 50 -8.08 -0.68 9.76
N PRO A 51 -7.76 -1.97 9.92
CA PRO A 51 -7.28 -2.83 8.83
C PRO A 51 -8.31 -3.08 7.72
N HIS A 52 -9.60 -2.78 7.96
CA HIS A 52 -10.67 -2.90 6.98
C HIS A 52 -10.92 -1.63 6.18
N THR A 53 -10.38 -0.49 6.62
CA THR A 53 -10.52 0.81 5.96
C THR A 53 -9.15 1.52 5.90
N PRO A 54 -8.15 0.92 5.24
CA PRO A 54 -6.81 1.49 5.16
C PRO A 54 -6.80 2.77 4.29
N GLN A 55 -5.90 3.68 4.61
CA GLN A 55 -5.59 4.91 3.89
C GLN A 55 -4.29 4.80 3.09
N THR A 56 -3.45 3.81 3.37
CA THR A 56 -2.20 3.54 2.66
C THR A 56 -2.23 2.20 1.95
N VAL A 57 -1.39 2.06 0.93
CA VAL A 57 -1.21 0.79 0.22
C VAL A 57 -0.61 -0.31 1.11
N TYR A 58 0.11 0.07 2.17
CA TYR A 58 0.73 -0.86 3.11
C TYR A 58 -0.28 -1.50 4.07
N GLY A 59 -1.34 -0.77 4.39
CA GLY A 59 -2.40 -1.21 5.31
C GLY A 59 -3.38 -2.21 4.70
N ASP A 60 -3.47 -2.27 3.37
CA ASP A 60 -4.48 -3.10 2.73
C ASP A 60 -4.13 -4.59 2.76
N ALA A 61 -4.91 -5.32 3.57
CA ALA A 61 -4.73 -6.74 3.82
C ALA A 61 -4.86 -7.62 2.57
N ARG A 62 -5.44 -7.12 1.47
CA ARG A 62 -5.56 -7.88 0.21
C ARG A 62 -4.23 -7.98 -0.53
N PHE A 63 -3.29 -7.06 -0.30
CA PHE A 63 -1.94 -7.16 -0.86
C PHE A 63 -1.09 -8.24 -0.18
N ARG A 64 -1.53 -8.86 0.92
CA ARG A 64 -0.75 -9.88 1.66
C ARG A 64 -0.31 -11.09 0.83
N LYS A 65 -0.99 -11.38 -0.30
CA LYS A 65 -0.66 -12.49 -1.22
C LYS A 65 -0.02 -12.04 -2.54
N ILE A 66 0.21 -10.75 -2.71
CA ILE A 66 0.68 -10.16 -3.97
C ILE A 66 2.06 -9.57 -3.75
N LYS A 67 2.96 -9.82 -4.70
CA LYS A 67 4.26 -9.14 -4.70
C LYS A 67 4.05 -7.72 -5.17
N VAL A 68 4.25 -6.75 -4.28
CA VAL A 68 4.27 -5.33 -4.61
C VAL A 68 5.70 -4.96 -5.02
N ARG A 69 5.86 -4.42 -6.22
CA ARG A 69 7.11 -3.80 -6.67
C ARG A 69 6.91 -2.29 -6.72
N ILE A 70 7.73 -1.58 -5.96
CA ILE A 70 7.71 -0.13 -5.91
C ILE A 70 8.96 0.35 -6.62
N ASP A 71 8.78 1.03 -7.75
CA ASP A 71 9.88 1.55 -8.57
C ASP A 71 10.05 3.04 -8.25
N SER A 72 11.23 3.43 -7.75
CA SER A 72 11.58 4.84 -7.51
C SER A 72 11.84 5.55 -8.83
N LEU A 73 11.32 6.75 -8.97
CA LEU A 73 11.72 7.68 -10.04
C LEU A 73 13.16 8.16 -9.86
#